data_AF-A0A418VH28-F1
#
_entry.id   AF-A0A418VH28-F1
#
_cell.length_a   1.000
_cell.length_b   1.000
_cell.length_c   1.000
_cell.angle_alpha   90.00
_cell.angle_beta   90.00
_cell.angle_gamma   90.00
#
_symmetry.space_group_name_H-M   'P 1'
#
loop_
_entity.id
_entity.type
_entity.pdbx_description
1 polymer ?
#
loop_
_entity_poly.entity_id
_entity_poly.type
_entity_poly.pdbx_seq_one_letter_code
_entity_poly.pdbx_strand_id
1 'polypeptide(L)'
;MDMSHIAQHAGMAGSVFATIFVVATATMRTMIPLRVFGILANVLLIAISIPTHNYPTMALHAVLLPVNVWRLQQMLQLVRDVKKSVNSDLSMEWLKPFMTKRQCQAGEEIFYKDEKAEHMYYIVSGRFRLVESGIELPVGAIVGELGMLSPSNTRTQTLECIESGMVLGVSYRQVEELYVQNPEFGFYFLRLASARLFQNIETLEARLAQAHLPVPVEVASETA
;
A
#
# COMPACT_ATOMS: atom_id res chain seq x y z
N MET A 1 55.78 19.12 24.18
CA MET A 1 54.83 18.98 23.05
C MET A 1 53.45 18.85 23.67
N ASP A 2 52.69 19.93 23.58
CA ASP A 2 51.56 20.25 24.45
C ASP A 2 50.30 19.43 24.16
N MET A 3 49.98 18.51 25.08
CA MET A 3 48.73 17.74 25.08
C MET A 3 47.48 18.62 25.31
N SER A 4 47.66 19.85 25.82
CA SER A 4 46.57 20.80 26.09
C SER A 4 45.94 21.38 24.81
N HIS A 5 46.73 21.67 23.78
CA HIS A 5 46.23 22.20 22.52
C HIS A 5 45.41 21.17 21.73
N ILE A 6 45.83 19.89 21.75
CA ILE A 6 45.09 18.80 21.10
C ILE A 6 43.75 18.56 21.81
N ALA A 7 43.72 18.63 23.14
CA ALA A 7 42.49 18.48 23.92
C ALA A 7 41.50 19.64 23.72
N GLN A 8 42.00 20.89 23.59
CA GLN A 8 41.15 22.06 23.28
C GLN A 8 40.56 21.99 21.88
N HIS A 9 41.35 21.62 20.87
CA HIS A 9 40.84 21.46 19.50
C HIS A 9 39.87 20.26 19.39
N ALA A 10 40.10 19.18 20.12
CA ALA A 10 39.18 18.04 20.18
C ALA A 10 37.85 18.38 20.88
N GLY A 11 37.89 19.16 21.97
CA GLY A 11 36.69 19.62 22.67
C GLY A 11 35.86 20.61 21.85
N MET A 12 36.52 21.52 21.12
CA MET A 12 35.87 22.48 20.23
C MET A 12 35.32 21.83 18.95
N ALA A 13 36.00 20.80 18.43
CA ALA A 13 35.46 19.98 17.34
C ALA A 13 34.22 19.21 17.81
N GLY A 14 34.26 18.59 18.99
CA GLY A 14 33.14 17.83 19.55
C GLY A 14 31.87 18.67 19.74
N SER A 15 31.99 19.92 20.19
CA SER A 15 30.83 20.83 20.35
C SER A 15 30.24 21.28 19.01
N VAL A 16 31.07 21.52 17.99
CA VAL A 16 30.60 21.82 16.63
C VAL A 16 29.87 20.62 16.03
N PHE A 17 30.43 19.42 16.16
CA PHE A 17 29.78 18.19 15.69
C PHE A 17 28.45 17.94 16.40
N ALA A 18 28.36 18.16 17.71
CA ALA A 18 27.12 18.04 18.47
C ALA A 18 26.04 19.02 17.98
N THR A 19 26.41 20.28 17.70
CA THR A 19 25.48 21.29 17.20
C THR A 19 24.95 20.94 15.81
N ILE A 20 25.82 20.51 14.90
CA ILE A 20 25.43 20.03 13.55
C ILE A 20 24.46 18.85 13.68
N PHE A 21 24.70 17.96 14.64
CA PHE A 21 23.87 16.80 14.89
C PHE A 21 22.48 17.15 15.41
N VAL A 22 22.40 18.08 16.37
CA VAL A 22 21.14 18.57 16.92
C VAL A 22 20.32 19.28 15.83
N VAL A 23 20.97 20.10 15.00
CA VAL A 23 20.32 20.77 13.87
C VAL A 23 19.82 19.74 12.84
N ALA A 24 20.63 18.74 12.48
CA ALA A 24 20.20 17.67 11.58
C ALA A 24 19.01 16.88 12.16
N THR A 25 19.03 16.60 13.46
CA THR A 25 17.95 15.90 14.18
C THR A 25 16.67 16.73 14.19
N ALA A 26 16.76 18.05 14.36
CA ALA A 26 15.63 18.97 14.34
C ALA A 26 15.02 19.18 12.95
N THR A 27 15.81 18.97 11.89
CA THR A 27 15.38 19.25 10.50
C THR A 27 14.87 18.00 9.76
N MET A 28 15.11 16.80 10.28
CA MET A 28 14.70 15.55 9.62
C MET A 28 13.22 15.23 9.80
N ARG A 29 12.49 15.19 8.68
CA ARG A 29 11.05 14.87 8.62
C ARG A 29 10.72 13.37 8.63
N THR A 30 11.68 12.49 8.38
CA THR A 30 11.44 11.04 8.29
C THR A 30 12.13 10.30 9.45
N MET A 31 11.40 9.36 10.06
CA MET A 31 11.83 8.67 11.29
C MET A 31 13.09 7.81 11.12
N ILE A 32 13.39 7.32 9.92
CA ILE A 32 14.53 6.42 9.63
C ILE A 32 15.88 7.16 9.62
N PRO A 33 16.10 8.22 8.81
CA PRO A 33 17.38 8.94 8.81
C PRO A 33 17.66 9.59 10.16
N LEU A 34 16.63 10.03 10.88
CA LEU A 34 16.76 10.53 12.25
C LEU A 34 17.43 9.52 13.20
N ARG A 35 17.08 8.23 13.08
CA ARG A 35 17.65 7.16 13.90
C ARG A 35 19.06 6.78 13.45
N VAL A 36 19.33 6.76 12.16
CA VAL A 36 20.68 6.51 11.60
C VAL A 36 21.65 7.59 12.06
N PHE A 37 21.25 8.86 11.94
CA PHE A 37 22.01 9.95 12.51
C PHE A 37 22.14 9.72 14.02
N GLY A 38 21.06 9.53 14.77
CA GLY A 38 21.15 9.28 16.22
C GLY A 38 22.20 8.22 16.61
N ILE A 39 22.34 7.13 15.85
CA ILE A 39 23.37 6.10 16.05
C ILE A 39 24.78 6.67 15.79
N LEU A 40 24.99 7.35 14.66
CA LEU A 40 26.28 7.97 14.32
C LEU A 40 26.75 8.98 15.38
N ALA A 41 25.84 9.81 15.91
CA ALA A 41 26.17 10.71 17.01
C ALA A 41 26.55 9.97 18.29
N ASN A 42 25.79 8.94 18.68
CA ASN A 42 26.12 8.16 19.87
C ASN A 42 27.51 7.52 19.74
N VAL A 43 27.86 6.97 18.56
CA VAL A 43 29.19 6.40 18.29
C VAL A 43 30.28 7.47 18.41
N LEU A 44 30.07 8.64 17.80
CA LEU A 44 31.04 9.74 17.84
C LEU A 44 31.24 10.27 19.27
N LEU A 45 30.16 10.42 20.03
CA LEU A 45 30.20 10.89 21.42
C LEU A 45 30.88 9.87 22.35
N ILE A 46 30.67 8.57 22.13
CA ILE A 46 31.43 7.52 22.84
C ILE A 46 32.93 7.64 22.51
N ALA A 47 33.29 7.81 21.23
CA ALA A 47 34.68 7.93 20.81
C ALA A 47 35.39 9.15 21.42
N ILE A 48 34.70 10.29 21.52
CA ILE A 48 35.22 11.52 22.15
C ILE A 48 35.27 11.38 23.69
N SER A 49 34.41 10.57 24.30
CA SER A 49 34.35 10.37 25.76
C SER A 49 35.51 9.53 26.31
N ILE A 50 36.10 8.66 25.49
CA ILE A 50 37.23 7.78 25.87
C ILE A 50 38.47 8.57 26.32
N PRO A 51 39.04 9.48 25.51
CA PRO A 51 40.21 10.26 25.92
C PRO A 51 39.90 11.27 27.03
N THR A 52 38.66 11.78 27.11
CA THR A 52 38.24 12.78 28.11
C THR A 52 37.88 12.19 29.48
N HIS A 53 37.95 10.85 29.65
CA HIS A 53 37.64 10.13 30.89
C HIS A 53 36.22 10.45 31.45
N ASN A 54 35.29 10.82 30.56
CA ASN A 54 33.94 11.20 30.94
C ASN A 54 33.01 9.98 31.00
N TYR A 55 33.13 9.21 32.09
CA TYR A 55 32.38 7.97 32.31
C TYR A 55 30.85 8.14 32.26
N PRO A 56 30.22 9.20 32.82
CA PRO A 56 28.78 9.40 32.75
C PRO A 56 28.25 9.54 31.31
N THR A 57 28.92 10.33 30.48
CA THR A 57 28.54 10.52 29.07
C THR A 57 28.73 9.24 28.27
N MET A 58 29.81 8.50 28.52
CA MET A 58 30.06 7.20 27.90
C MET A 58 28.96 6.18 28.23
N ALA A 59 28.58 6.05 29.51
CA ALA A 59 27.54 5.12 29.95
C ALA A 59 26.16 5.48 29.34
N LEU A 60 25.81 6.76 29.30
CA LEU A 60 24.56 7.24 28.72
C LEU A 60 24.44 6.87 27.24
N HIS A 61 25.48 7.14 26.44
CA HIS A 61 25.47 6.83 25.01
C HIS A 61 25.58 5.34 24.72
N ALA A 62 26.28 4.58 25.58
CA ALA A 62 26.33 3.11 25.49
C ALA A 62 24.95 2.46 25.68
N VAL A 63 24.07 3.06 26.50
CA VAL A 63 22.68 2.60 26.67
C VAL A 63 21.77 3.10 25.55
N LEU A 64 21.97 4.33 25.08
CA LEU A 64 21.15 4.92 24.00
C LEU A 64 21.41 4.25 22.64
N LEU A 65 22.61 3.75 22.40
CA LEU A 65 23.00 3.10 21.14
C LEU A 65 22.16 1.84 20.84
N PRO A 66 22.04 0.82 21.71
CA PRO A 66 21.21 -0.35 21.46
C PRO A 66 19.72 0.00 21.31
N VAL A 67 19.21 1.00 22.05
CA VAL A 67 17.83 1.47 21.91
C VAL A 67 17.57 2.08 20.53
N ASN A 68 18.50 2.90 20.02
CA ASN A 68 18.37 3.50 18.69
C ASN A 68 18.52 2.46 17.56
N VAL A 69 19.41 1.47 17.73
CA VAL A 69 19.55 0.34 16.79
C VAL A 69 18.28 -0.50 16.75
N TRP A 70 17.71 -0.84 17.91
CA TRP A 70 16.46 -1.61 17.99
C TRP A 70 15.30 -0.88 17.32
N ARG A 71 15.13 0.42 17.57
CA ARG A 71 14.09 1.22 16.89
C ARG A 71 14.30 1.33 15.38
N LEU A 72 15.56 1.39 14.92
CA LEU A 72 15.86 1.39 13.49
C LEU A 72 15.48 0.04 12.86
N GLN A 73 15.79 -1.08 13.51
CA GLN A 73 15.40 -2.41 13.04
C GLN A 73 13.88 -2.55 12.95
N GLN A 74 13.12 -2.05 13.92
CA GLN A 74 11.65 -2.03 13.88
C GLN A 74 11.13 -1.25 12.66
N MET A 75 11.64 -0.05 12.41
CA MET A 75 11.22 0.76 11.27
C MET A 75 11.59 0.10 9.93
N LEU A 76 12.74 -0.57 9.86
CA LEU A 76 13.19 -1.30 8.67
C LEU A 76 12.42 -2.61 8.45
N GLN A 77 12.01 -3.30 9.52
CA GLN A 77 11.13 -4.46 9.47
C GLN A 77 9.77 -4.05 8.90
N LEU A 78 9.16 -3.00 9.42
CA LEU A 78 7.89 -2.47 8.90
C LEU A 78 7.96 -2.16 7.40
N VAL A 79 9.02 -1.46 6.95
CA VAL A 79 9.21 -1.17 5.51
C VAL A 79 9.43 -2.45 4.69
N ARG A 80 10.12 -3.44 5.26
CA ARG A 80 10.40 -4.70 4.58
C ARG A 80 9.17 -5.59 4.51
N ASP A 81 8.33 -5.59 5.53
CA ASP A 81 7.06 -6.31 5.56
C ASP A 81 6.11 -5.70 4.53
N VAL A 82 6.03 -4.36 4.46
CA VAL A 82 5.29 -3.64 3.41
C VAL A 82 5.82 -4.01 2.02
N LYS A 83 7.14 -4.08 1.84
CA LYS A 83 7.74 -4.42 0.55
C LYS A 83 7.55 -5.91 0.19
N LYS A 84 7.48 -6.79 1.20
CA LYS A 84 7.25 -8.23 1.01
C LYS A 84 5.79 -8.50 0.65
N SER A 85 4.83 -7.91 1.35
CA SER A 85 3.41 -8.08 1.03
C SER A 85 3.02 -7.52 -0.36
N VAL A 86 3.80 -6.59 -0.90
CA VAL A 86 3.66 -6.10 -2.29
C VAL A 86 4.21 -7.09 -3.34
N ASN A 87 5.14 -7.98 -2.95
CA ASN A 87 5.89 -8.85 -3.87
C ASN A 87 5.55 -10.34 -3.78
N SER A 88 5.16 -10.85 -2.61
CA SER A 88 4.59 -12.20 -2.48
C SER A 88 3.10 -12.09 -2.69
N ASP A 89 2.55 -12.90 -3.60
CA ASP A 89 1.12 -13.03 -3.92
C ASP A 89 0.21 -12.37 -2.89
N LEU A 90 -0.44 -11.29 -3.34
CA LEU A 90 -1.41 -10.49 -2.63
C LEU A 90 -2.57 -11.38 -2.18
N SER A 91 -2.29 -12.15 -1.15
CA SER A 91 -3.15 -13.18 -0.65
C SER A 91 -4.27 -12.45 0.08
N MET A 92 -5.44 -12.47 -0.55
CA MET A 92 -6.70 -12.10 0.10
C MET A 92 -6.96 -12.88 1.40
N GLU A 93 -6.12 -13.87 1.73
CA GLU A 93 -6.16 -14.68 2.95
C GLU A 93 -6.14 -13.88 4.23
N TRP A 94 -5.47 -12.73 4.28
CA TRP A 94 -5.45 -11.91 5.49
C TRP A 94 -6.76 -11.11 5.70
N LEU A 95 -7.55 -10.88 4.64
CA LEU A 95 -8.85 -10.19 4.71
C LEU A 95 -10.01 -11.16 4.97
N LYS A 96 -9.86 -12.44 4.59
CA LYS A 96 -10.84 -13.52 4.87
C LYS A 96 -11.35 -13.56 6.32
N PRO A 97 -10.53 -13.33 7.38
CA PRO A 97 -11.00 -13.37 8.77
C PRO A 97 -11.92 -12.21 9.15
N PHE A 98 -11.81 -11.07 8.46
CA PHE A 98 -12.62 -9.88 8.69
C PHE A 98 -13.87 -9.82 7.81
N MET A 99 -13.98 -10.73 6.84
CA MET A 99 -15.11 -10.83 5.93
C MET A 99 -16.21 -11.75 6.49
N THR A 100 -17.45 -11.39 6.18
CA THR A 100 -18.63 -12.19 6.52
C THR A 100 -18.97 -13.12 5.36
N LYS A 101 -19.21 -14.40 5.67
CA LYS A 101 -19.65 -15.39 4.69
C LYS A 101 -21.10 -15.11 4.28
N ARG A 102 -21.34 -15.05 2.98
CA ARG A 102 -22.67 -14.99 2.37
C ARG A 102 -22.79 -16.12 1.34
N GLN A 103 -23.84 -16.93 1.47
CA GLN A 103 -24.21 -17.93 0.47
C GLN A 103 -25.07 -17.25 -0.59
N CYS A 104 -24.86 -17.59 -1.85
CA CYS A 104 -25.59 -17.05 -2.98
C CYS A 104 -26.25 -18.18 -3.76
N GLN A 105 -27.49 -17.96 -4.21
CA GLN A 105 -28.23 -18.91 -5.03
C GLN A 105 -28.07 -18.60 -6.52
N ALA A 106 -28.14 -19.64 -7.37
CA ALA A 106 -28.20 -19.45 -8.81
C ALA A 106 -29.40 -18.57 -9.21
N GLY A 107 -29.15 -17.58 -10.05
CA GLY A 107 -30.09 -16.53 -10.44
C GLY A 107 -30.22 -15.37 -9.46
N GLU A 108 -29.49 -15.36 -8.34
CA GLU A 108 -29.51 -14.25 -7.39
C GLU A 108 -28.65 -13.08 -7.88
N GLU A 109 -29.23 -11.89 -7.92
CA GLU A 109 -28.49 -10.64 -8.14
C GLU A 109 -27.96 -10.13 -6.79
N ILE A 110 -26.63 -10.05 -6.65
CA ILE A 110 -25.99 -9.64 -5.39
C ILE A 110 -26.14 -8.14 -5.16
N PHE A 111 -26.04 -7.35 -6.23
CA PHE A 111 -26.25 -5.91 -6.25
C PHE A 111 -26.60 -5.43 -7.66
N TYR A 112 -27.28 -4.30 -7.71
CA TYR A 112 -27.75 -3.69 -8.95
C TYR A 112 -26.84 -2.56 -9.41
N LYS A 113 -26.75 -2.36 -10.72
CA LYS A 113 -26.17 -1.16 -11.29
C LYS A 113 -26.89 0.09 -10.75
N ASP A 114 -26.12 1.16 -10.55
CA ASP A 114 -26.57 2.47 -10.05
C ASP A 114 -27.08 2.48 -8.60
N GLU A 115 -27.09 1.33 -7.91
CA GLU A 115 -27.37 1.26 -6.48
C GLU A 115 -26.19 1.85 -5.67
N LYS A 116 -26.48 2.38 -4.48
CA LYS A 116 -25.46 2.83 -3.55
C LYS A 116 -24.60 1.64 -3.09
N ALA A 117 -23.30 1.75 -3.29
CA ALA A 117 -22.33 0.73 -2.95
C ALA A 117 -21.80 0.95 -1.53
N GLU A 118 -21.94 -0.06 -0.67
CA GLU A 118 -21.43 -0.02 0.72
C GLU A 118 -20.53 -1.21 1.06
N HIS A 119 -20.48 -2.22 0.17
CA HIS A 119 -19.83 -3.49 0.41
C HIS A 119 -19.09 -3.97 -0.85
N MET A 120 -17.95 -4.63 -0.66
CA MET A 120 -17.28 -5.42 -1.71
C MET A 120 -17.28 -6.90 -1.34
N TYR A 121 -17.12 -7.75 -2.36
CA TYR A 121 -17.23 -9.19 -2.24
C TYR A 121 -16.02 -9.88 -2.84
N TYR A 122 -15.59 -10.97 -2.22
CA TYR A 122 -14.57 -11.88 -2.73
C TYR A 122 -15.20 -13.23 -3.05
N ILE A 123 -14.95 -13.74 -4.26
CA ILE A 123 -15.56 -14.98 -4.76
C ILE A 123 -14.78 -16.18 -4.23
N VAL A 124 -15.41 -17.00 -3.39
CA VAL A 124 -14.81 -18.23 -2.84
C VAL A 124 -15.16 -19.45 -3.68
N SER A 125 -16.39 -19.51 -4.18
CA SER A 125 -16.91 -20.63 -4.99
C SER A 125 -18.17 -20.21 -5.75
N GLY A 126 -18.52 -20.96 -6.79
CA GLY A 126 -19.64 -20.64 -7.69
C GLY A 126 -19.18 -19.86 -8.92
N ARG A 127 -20.14 -19.45 -9.74
CA ARG A 127 -19.90 -18.63 -10.94
C ARG A 127 -20.70 -17.34 -10.87
N PHE A 128 -20.02 -16.23 -11.13
CA PHE A 128 -20.60 -14.89 -11.09
C PHE A 128 -20.30 -14.15 -12.37
N ARG A 129 -21.23 -13.31 -12.81
CA ARG A 129 -21.10 -12.51 -14.03
C ARG A 129 -21.55 -11.08 -13.79
N LEU A 130 -20.84 -10.17 -14.44
CA LEU A 130 -21.28 -8.78 -14.59
C LEU A 130 -22.22 -8.68 -15.78
N VAL A 131 -23.48 -8.31 -15.54
CA VAL A 131 -24.56 -8.42 -16.54
C VAL A 131 -24.30 -7.51 -17.75
N GLU A 132 -23.85 -6.27 -17.53
CA GLU A 132 -23.70 -5.28 -18.59
C GLU A 132 -22.46 -5.48 -19.46
N SER A 133 -21.37 -6.03 -18.89
CA SER A 133 -20.16 -6.36 -19.66
C SER A 133 -20.13 -7.80 -20.16
N GLY A 134 -20.98 -8.68 -19.64
CA GLY A 134 -20.99 -10.10 -19.93
C GLY A 134 -19.75 -10.84 -19.40
N ILE A 135 -18.95 -10.22 -18.53
CA ILE A 135 -17.69 -10.78 -18.05
C ILE A 135 -17.97 -11.74 -16.89
N GLU A 136 -17.52 -12.98 -17.03
CA GLU A 136 -17.50 -13.96 -15.94
C GLU A 136 -16.28 -13.76 -15.05
N LEU A 137 -16.52 -13.72 -13.74
CA LEU A 137 -15.48 -13.49 -12.75
C LEU A 137 -14.92 -14.84 -12.24
N PRO A 138 -13.60 -15.03 -12.26
CA PRO A 138 -12.99 -16.26 -11.75
C PRO A 138 -13.09 -16.31 -10.22
N VAL A 139 -13.05 -17.54 -9.68
CA VAL A 139 -12.86 -17.76 -8.24
C VAL A 139 -11.57 -17.10 -7.79
N GLY A 140 -11.62 -16.38 -6.67
CA GLY A 140 -10.52 -15.56 -6.17
C GLY A 140 -10.56 -14.10 -6.63
N ALA A 141 -11.52 -13.70 -7.47
CA ALA A 141 -11.69 -12.30 -7.84
C ALA A 141 -12.41 -11.50 -6.73
N ILE A 142 -12.01 -10.23 -6.58
CA ILE A 142 -12.78 -9.21 -5.86
C ILE A 142 -13.75 -8.55 -6.83
N VAL A 143 -14.93 -8.21 -6.33
CA VAL A 143 -15.94 -7.45 -7.06
C VAL A 143 -16.57 -6.40 -6.18
N GLY A 144 -16.91 -5.26 -6.79
CA GLY A 144 -17.53 -4.13 -6.11
C GLY A 144 -16.53 -3.12 -5.57
N GLU A 145 -15.23 -3.31 -5.73
CA GLU A 145 -14.19 -2.36 -5.30
C GLU A 145 -14.29 -0.98 -5.96
N LEU A 146 -14.77 -0.92 -7.21
CA LEU A 146 -15.03 0.35 -7.90
C LEU A 146 -16.07 1.21 -7.19
N GLY A 147 -17.05 0.60 -6.50
CA GLY A 147 -18.03 1.35 -5.73
C GLY A 147 -17.42 2.07 -4.53
N MET A 148 -16.27 1.63 -4.03
CA MET A 148 -15.51 2.33 -2.98
C MET A 148 -14.64 3.47 -3.56
N LEU A 149 -14.28 3.37 -4.84
CA LEU A 149 -13.41 4.32 -5.54
C LEU A 149 -14.18 5.40 -6.30
N SER A 150 -15.43 5.14 -6.66
CA SER A 150 -16.28 6.07 -7.38
C SER A 150 -16.62 7.27 -6.49
N PRO A 151 -16.52 8.52 -6.98
CA PRO A 151 -16.86 9.72 -6.18
C PRO A 151 -18.30 9.70 -5.64
N SER A 152 -19.21 9.01 -6.35
CA SER A 152 -20.63 8.90 -6.05
C SER A 152 -20.99 7.67 -5.19
N ASN A 153 -20.03 6.78 -4.90
CA ASN A 153 -20.28 5.47 -4.28
C ASN A 153 -21.42 4.70 -4.95
N THR A 154 -21.46 4.68 -6.28
CA THR A 154 -22.52 4.01 -7.05
C THR A 154 -21.97 2.78 -7.76
N ARG A 155 -22.77 1.71 -7.81
CA ARG A 155 -22.42 0.48 -8.55
C ARG A 155 -22.34 0.79 -10.04
N THR A 156 -21.27 0.36 -10.68
CA THR A 156 -21.07 0.55 -12.12
C THR A 156 -21.77 -0.50 -12.98
N GLN A 157 -22.03 -1.67 -12.40
CA GLN A 157 -22.57 -2.86 -13.06
C GLN A 157 -23.38 -3.69 -12.06
N THR A 158 -24.24 -4.57 -12.57
CA THR A 158 -25.03 -5.56 -11.83
C THR A 158 -24.24 -6.86 -11.73
N LEU A 159 -24.22 -7.46 -10.54
CA LEU A 159 -23.54 -8.75 -10.31
C LEU A 159 -24.57 -9.86 -10.10
N GLU A 160 -24.57 -10.82 -11.02
CA GLU A 160 -25.46 -11.98 -11.00
C GLU A 160 -24.68 -13.24 -10.59
N CYS A 161 -25.28 -14.06 -9.73
CA CYS A 161 -24.82 -15.40 -9.41
C CYS A 161 -25.40 -16.40 -10.43
N ILE A 162 -24.59 -16.94 -11.33
CA ILE A 162 -25.03 -17.92 -12.33
C ILE A 162 -25.18 -19.30 -11.70
N GLU A 163 -24.25 -19.63 -10.79
CA GLU A 163 -24.20 -20.93 -10.13
C GLU A 163 -24.00 -20.72 -8.64
N SER A 164 -24.85 -21.39 -7.85
CA SER A 164 -24.87 -21.29 -6.39
C SER A 164 -23.46 -21.43 -5.81
N GLY A 165 -23.13 -20.54 -4.89
CA GLY A 165 -21.77 -20.39 -4.43
C GLY A 165 -21.67 -19.63 -3.12
N MET A 166 -20.44 -19.24 -2.80
CA MET A 166 -20.14 -18.49 -1.59
C MET A 166 -19.28 -17.28 -1.94
N VAL A 167 -19.67 -16.15 -1.36
CA VAL A 167 -18.87 -14.94 -1.36
C VAL A 167 -18.53 -14.52 0.07
N LEU A 168 -17.41 -13.82 0.20
CA LEU A 168 -16.98 -13.16 1.42
C LEU A 168 -17.21 -11.66 1.26
N GLY A 169 -18.10 -11.08 2.05
CA GLY A 169 -18.44 -9.66 2.01
C GLY A 169 -17.75 -8.86 3.10
N VAL A 170 -17.33 -7.64 2.78
CA VAL A 170 -16.82 -6.66 3.77
C VAL A 170 -17.36 -5.26 3.44
N SER A 171 -17.68 -4.48 4.47
CA SER A 171 -18.15 -3.10 4.30
C SER A 171 -16.98 -2.15 4.00
N TYR A 172 -17.25 -1.07 3.25
CA TYR A 172 -16.21 -0.06 2.96
C TYR A 172 -15.66 0.60 4.21
N ARG A 173 -16.51 0.84 5.23
CA ARG A 173 -16.06 1.36 6.54
C ARG A 173 -15.00 0.46 7.18
N GLN A 174 -15.22 -0.85 7.18
CA GLN A 174 -14.24 -1.80 7.72
C GLN A 174 -12.96 -1.82 6.89
N VAL A 175 -13.07 -1.73 5.58
CA VAL A 175 -11.93 -1.66 4.66
C VAL A 175 -11.09 -0.39 4.92
N GLU A 176 -11.74 0.76 5.12
CA GLU A 176 -11.08 2.02 5.49
C GLU A 176 -10.41 1.95 6.87
N GLU A 177 -11.06 1.34 7.86
CA GLU A 177 -10.47 1.12 9.18
C GLU A 177 -9.22 0.24 9.10
N LEU A 178 -9.26 -0.82 8.28
CA LEU A 178 -8.11 -1.69 8.01
C LEU A 178 -7.00 -0.95 7.25
N TYR A 179 -7.33 -0.02 6.34
CA TYR A 179 -6.36 0.84 5.64
C TYR A 179 -5.57 1.72 6.60
N VAL A 180 -6.25 2.35 7.57
CA VAL A 180 -5.61 3.24 8.54
C VAL A 180 -4.72 2.45 9.50
N GLN A 181 -5.14 1.23 9.87
CA GLN A 181 -4.39 0.38 10.80
C GLN A 181 -3.23 -0.36 10.13
N ASN A 182 -3.34 -0.68 8.84
CA ASN A 182 -2.35 -1.45 8.10
C ASN A 182 -1.98 -0.75 6.77
N PRO A 183 -0.88 0.04 6.74
CA PRO A 183 -0.47 0.78 5.55
C PRO A 183 -0.11 -0.11 4.34
N GLU A 184 0.12 -1.42 4.54
CA GLU A 184 0.35 -2.39 3.46
C GLU A 184 -0.87 -2.54 2.54
N PHE A 185 -2.07 -2.51 3.14
CA PHE A 185 -3.32 -2.65 2.41
C PHE A 185 -3.56 -1.47 1.46
N GLY A 186 -3.16 -0.26 1.87
CA GLY A 186 -3.40 0.93 1.08
C GLY A 186 -2.69 0.95 -0.27
N PHE A 187 -1.42 0.54 -0.29
CA PHE A 187 -0.67 0.42 -1.53
C PHE A 187 -1.20 -0.70 -2.44
N TYR A 188 -1.66 -1.82 -1.87
CA TYR A 188 -2.29 -2.89 -2.64
C TYR A 188 -3.55 -2.39 -3.34
N PHE A 189 -4.45 -1.74 -2.60
CA PHE A 189 -5.72 -1.27 -3.14
C PHE A 189 -5.52 -0.26 -4.28
N LEU A 190 -4.56 0.66 -4.11
CA LEU A 190 -4.11 1.58 -5.16
C LEU A 190 -3.67 0.84 -6.42
N ARG A 191 -2.83 -0.19 -6.28
CA ARG A 191 -2.31 -0.97 -7.42
C ARG A 191 -3.42 -1.76 -8.13
N LEU A 192 -4.36 -2.35 -7.39
CA LEU A 192 -5.52 -3.06 -7.95
C LEU A 192 -6.44 -2.11 -8.73
N ALA A 193 -6.77 -0.96 -8.13
CA ALA A 193 -7.57 0.08 -8.75
C ALA A 193 -6.95 0.59 -10.05
N SER A 194 -5.64 0.88 -10.02
CA SER A 194 -4.90 1.30 -11.21
C SER A 194 -4.89 0.23 -12.30
N ALA A 195 -4.67 -1.03 -11.96
CA ALA A 195 -4.67 -2.12 -12.94
C ALA A 195 -6.02 -2.25 -13.66
N ARG A 196 -7.14 -2.16 -12.92
CA ARG A 196 -8.49 -2.19 -13.51
C ARG A 196 -8.80 -0.96 -14.36
N LEU A 197 -8.35 0.23 -13.94
CA LEU A 197 -8.48 1.44 -14.74
C LEU A 197 -7.79 1.30 -16.10
N PHE A 198 -6.56 0.79 -16.12
CA PHE A 198 -5.84 0.54 -17.37
C PHE A 198 -6.54 -0.51 -18.25
N GLN A 199 -7.05 -1.61 -17.68
CA GLN A 199 -7.84 -2.61 -18.42
C GLN A 199 -9.14 -2.02 -19.00
N ASN A 200 -9.82 -1.16 -18.25
CA ASN A 200 -11.04 -0.49 -18.72
C ASN A 200 -10.73 0.50 -19.84
N ILE A 201 -9.62 1.24 -19.76
CA ILE A 201 -9.15 2.14 -20.83
C ILE A 201 -8.86 1.33 -22.10
N GLU A 202 -8.08 0.25 -22.00
CA GLU A 202 -7.77 -0.62 -23.14
C GLU A 202 -9.05 -1.17 -23.80
N THR A 203 -10.02 -1.60 -22.99
CA THR A 203 -11.31 -2.10 -23.49
C THR A 203 -12.11 -1.01 -24.20
N LEU A 204 -12.10 0.22 -23.67
CA LEU A 204 -12.77 1.38 -24.28
C LEU A 204 -12.09 1.79 -25.60
N GLU A 205 -10.76 1.84 -25.63
CA GLU A 205 -9.98 2.12 -26.84
C GLU A 205 -10.25 1.08 -27.93
N ALA A 206 -10.29 -0.21 -27.58
CA ALA A 206 -10.62 -1.28 -28.51
C ALA A 206 -12.04 -1.14 -29.09
N ARG A 207 -13.02 -0.74 -28.27
CA ARG A 207 -14.40 -0.49 -28.73
C ARG A 207 -14.50 0.74 -29.64
N LEU A 208 -13.78 1.82 -29.33
CA LEU A 208 -13.72 3.02 -30.18
C LEU A 208 -13.06 2.72 -31.53
N ALA A 209 -12.00 1.91 -31.55
CA ALA A 209 -11.34 1.48 -32.78
C ALA A 209 -12.26 0.61 -33.66
N GLN A 210 -13.06 -0.28 -33.06
CA GLN A 210 -14.05 -1.09 -33.79
C GLN A 210 -15.22 -0.24 -34.32
N ALA A 211 -15.65 0.79 -33.59
CA ALA A 211 -16.69 1.71 -34.04
C ALA A 211 -16.24 2.66 -35.18
N HIS A 212 -14.93 2.81 -35.39
CA HIS A 212 -14.35 3.61 -36.48
C HIS A 212 -14.01 2.81 -37.74
N LEU A 213 -14.32 1.52 -37.82
CA LEU A 213 -14.19 0.76 -39.07
C LEU A 213 -15.27 1.23 -40.06
N PRO A 214 -14.90 1.69 -41.28
CA PRO A 214 -15.88 2.13 -42.26
C PRO A 214 -16.75 0.95 -42.69
N VAL A 215 -18.07 1.16 -42.68
CA VAL A 215 -19.06 0.24 -43.27
C VAL A 215 -18.60 -0.09 -44.69
N PRO A 216 -18.46 -1.37 -45.08
CA PRO A 216 -18.11 -1.72 -46.45
C PRO A 216 -19.22 -1.19 -47.37
N VAL A 217 -18.88 -0.21 -48.20
CA VAL A 217 -19.76 0.25 -49.28
C VAL A 217 -19.86 -0.93 -50.25
N GLU A 218 -20.98 -1.63 -50.20
CA GLU A 218 -21.34 -2.68 -51.15
C GLU A 218 -21.36 -2.03 -52.54
N VAL A 219 -20.32 -2.31 -53.34
CA VAL A 219 -20.17 -1.79 -54.69
C VAL A 219 -21.23 -2.47 -55.54
N ALA A 220 -22.32 -1.76 -55.81
CA ALA A 220 -23.29 -2.12 -56.83
C ALA A 220 -22.59 -2.04 -58.20
N SER A 221 -22.08 -3.18 -58.67
CA SER A 221 -21.66 -3.36 -60.05
C SER A 221 -22.89 -3.69 -60.90
N GLU A 222 -23.61 -2.67 -61.36
CA GLU A 222 -24.48 -2.80 -62.54
C GLU A 222 -23.60 -2.75 -63.79
N THR A 223 -23.24 -3.92 -64.30
CA THR A 223 -22.71 -4.10 -65.64
C THR A 223 -23.85 -4.15 -66.64
N ALA A 224 -23.84 -3.19 -67.56
CA ALA A 224 -24.19 -3.22 -68.99
C ALA A 224 -25.33 -4.14 -69.48
#